data_AF-A0A4P7PPG8-F1
#
_entry.id   AF-A0A4P7PPG8-F1
#
_cell.length_a   1.000
_cell.length_b   1.000
_cell.length_c   1.000
_cell.angle_alpha   90.00
_cell.angle_beta   90.00
_cell.angle_gamma   90.00
#
_symmetry.space_group_name_H-M   'P 1'
#
loop_
_entity.id
_entity.type
_entity.pdbx_description
1 polymer ?
#
loop_
_entity_poly.entity_id
_entity_poly.type
_entity_poly.pdbx_seq_one_letter_code
_entity_poly.pdbx_strand_id
1 'polypeptide(L)'
;MFNHHPDQRPFFLFGLPTEQENIRYETYLTLQADREALEVQLKAAEATLQTLMSELQSAGIERENLRALAENGKHLSDQSKASFLNVIGALVNTMLSSSEAGRRHSIFDNQAAIVDSITAHYSGVPGLSKRSLDEKFAAGRRSLSRT
;
A
#
# COMPACT_ATOMS: atom_id res chain seq x y z
N MET A 1 -17.86 -90.99 -15.22
CA MET A 1 -17.89 -89.52 -15.15
C MET A 1 -16.68 -89.01 -15.89
N PHE A 2 -16.86 -88.23 -16.96
CA PHE A 2 -15.75 -87.64 -17.71
C PHE A 2 -15.30 -86.36 -16.99
N ASN A 3 -14.12 -86.40 -16.37
CA ASN A 3 -13.51 -85.22 -15.78
C ASN A 3 -12.95 -84.36 -16.91
N HIS A 4 -13.53 -83.18 -17.11
CA HIS A 4 -13.05 -82.23 -18.11
C HIS A 4 -11.95 -81.37 -17.47
N HIS A 5 -10.74 -81.44 -18.03
CA HIS A 5 -9.59 -80.69 -17.55
C HIS A 5 -9.52 -79.31 -18.23
N PRO A 6 -8.97 -78.29 -17.55
CA PRO A 6 -9.03 -76.88 -17.98
C PRO A 6 -8.25 -76.55 -19.27
N ASP A 7 -7.48 -77.51 -19.76
CA ASP A 7 -6.73 -77.52 -21.03
C ASP A 7 -7.56 -78.02 -22.23
N GLN A 8 -8.70 -78.67 -21.99
CA GLN A 8 -9.61 -79.17 -23.04
C GLN A 8 -10.67 -78.13 -23.46
N ARG A 9 -10.29 -76.85 -23.59
CA ARG A 9 -11.23 -75.81 -24.01
C ARG A 9 -11.50 -75.92 -25.51
N PRO A 10 -12.76 -76.09 -25.94
CA PRO A 10 -13.09 -76.25 -27.35
C PRO A 10 -12.82 -74.96 -28.15
N PHE A 11 -12.00 -75.06 -29.19
CA PHE A 11 -11.55 -73.93 -30.02
C PHE A 11 -12.69 -73.05 -30.56
N PHE A 12 -13.84 -73.65 -30.89
CA PHE A 12 -15.00 -72.91 -31.43
C PHE A 12 -15.64 -71.92 -30.45
N LEU A 13 -15.48 -72.14 -29.13
CA LEU A 13 -16.01 -71.24 -28.10
C LEU A 13 -15.03 -70.14 -27.70
N PHE A 14 -13.73 -70.37 -27.85
CA PHE A 14 -12.69 -69.52 -27.27
C PHE A 14 -11.76 -68.85 -28.28
N GLY A 15 -11.82 -69.23 -29.57
CA GLY A 15 -11.04 -68.61 -30.64
C GLY A 15 -9.53 -68.81 -30.51
N LEU A 16 -8.77 -68.21 -31.44
CA LEU A 16 -7.32 -68.01 -31.25
C LEU A 16 -7.14 -67.15 -29.99
N PRO A 17 -6.17 -67.45 -29.12
CA PRO A 17 -5.82 -66.53 -28.05
C PRO A 17 -5.40 -65.23 -28.72
N THR A 18 -6.29 -64.23 -28.71
CA THR A 18 -5.87 -62.84 -28.88
C THR A 18 -4.78 -62.66 -27.84
N GLU A 19 -3.62 -62.13 -28.23
CA GLU A 19 -2.70 -61.55 -27.26
C GLU A 19 -3.54 -60.50 -26.52
N GLN A 20 -4.16 -60.91 -25.41
CA GLN A 20 -4.81 -60.00 -24.50
C GLN A 20 -3.67 -59.03 -24.19
N GLU A 21 -3.84 -57.77 -24.56
CA GLU A 21 -3.12 -56.68 -23.94
C GLU A 21 -3.47 -56.75 -22.46
N ASN A 22 -2.85 -57.70 -21.77
CA ASN A 22 -3.02 -57.98 -20.36
C ASN A 22 -2.29 -56.84 -19.71
N ILE A 23 -3.04 -55.76 -19.45
CA ILE A 23 -2.60 -54.66 -18.61
C ILE A 23 -2.00 -55.32 -17.37
N ARG A 24 -0.67 -55.22 -17.27
CA ARG A 24 0.07 -55.93 -16.23
C ARG A 24 -0.39 -55.35 -14.90
N TYR A 25 -0.70 -56.22 -13.95
CA TYR A 25 -1.13 -55.83 -12.61
C TYR A 25 -0.16 -54.83 -11.96
N GLU A 26 1.14 -55.00 -12.20
CA GLU A 26 2.19 -54.07 -11.77
C GLU A 26 2.00 -52.65 -12.32
N THR A 27 1.63 -52.51 -13.60
CA THR A 27 1.37 -51.20 -14.23
C THR A 27 0.16 -50.49 -13.62
N TYR A 28 -0.86 -51.24 -13.20
CA TYR A 28 -2.00 -50.68 -12.49
C TYR A 28 -1.58 -50.16 -11.10
N LEU A 29 -0.80 -50.94 -10.36
CA LEU A 29 -0.30 -50.53 -9.04
C LEU A 29 0.60 -49.30 -9.11
N THR A 30 1.48 -49.21 -10.12
CA THR A 30 2.33 -48.02 -10.31
C THR A 30 1.47 -46.79 -10.59
N LEU A 31 0.46 -46.91 -11.46
CA LEU A 31 -0.43 -45.79 -11.77
C LEU A 31 -1.28 -45.37 -10.56
N GLN A 32 -1.69 -46.33 -9.73
CA GLN A 32 -2.39 -46.04 -8.49
C GLN A 32 -1.49 -45.30 -7.49
N ALA A 33 -0.24 -45.74 -7.31
CA ALA A 33 0.72 -45.06 -6.45
C ALA A 33 1.02 -43.63 -6.92
N ASP A 34 1.17 -43.43 -8.24
CA ASP A 34 1.37 -42.11 -8.83
C ASP A 34 0.16 -41.20 -8.61
N ARG A 35 -1.05 -41.74 -8.75
CA ARG A 35 -2.29 -41.00 -8.46
C ARG A 35 -2.35 -40.59 -7.00
N GLU A 36 -2.07 -41.50 -6.07
CA GLU A 36 -2.05 -41.20 -4.63
C GLU A 36 -1.00 -40.13 -4.31
N ALA A 37 0.19 -40.20 -4.91
CA ALA A 37 1.23 -39.19 -4.76
C ALA A 37 0.77 -37.82 -5.31
N LEU A 38 0.12 -37.78 -6.47
CA LEU A 38 -0.44 -36.56 -7.05
C LEU A 38 -1.56 -35.98 -6.19
N GLU A 39 -2.44 -36.80 -5.63
CA GLU A 39 -3.51 -36.34 -4.73
C GLU A 39 -2.93 -35.71 -3.45
N VAL A 40 -1.82 -36.25 -2.92
CA VAL A 40 -1.12 -35.63 -1.78
C VAL A 40 -0.51 -34.29 -2.17
N GLN A 41 0.16 -34.20 -3.33
CA GLN A 41 0.75 -32.94 -3.80
C GLN A 41 -0.32 -31.88 -4.06
N LEU A 42 -1.46 -32.27 -4.64
CA LEU A 42 -2.58 -31.37 -4.90
C LEU A 42 -3.12 -30.78 -3.60
N LYS A 43 -3.37 -31.62 -2.59
CA LYS A 43 -3.82 -31.15 -1.27
C LYS A 43 -2.81 -30.22 -0.61
N ALA A 44 -1.52 -30.52 -0.73
CA ALA A 44 -0.46 -29.65 -0.20
C ALA A 44 -0.47 -28.29 -0.92
N ALA A 45 -0.58 -28.28 -2.25
CA ALA A 45 -0.65 -27.06 -3.04
C ALA A 45 -1.89 -26.21 -2.67
N GLU A 46 -3.07 -26.84 -2.56
CA GLU A 46 -4.29 -26.18 -2.13
C GLU A 46 -4.15 -25.53 -0.75
N ALA A 47 -3.55 -26.24 0.21
CA ALA A 47 -3.28 -25.68 1.54
C ALA A 47 -2.36 -24.45 1.46
N THR A 48 -1.29 -24.51 0.66
CA THR A 48 -0.38 -23.36 0.48
C THR A 48 -1.07 -22.18 -0.20
N LEU A 49 -1.98 -22.42 -1.14
CA LEU A 49 -2.75 -21.35 -1.77
C LEU A 49 -3.68 -20.68 -0.77
N GLN A 50 -4.35 -21.46 0.08
CA GLN A 50 -5.21 -20.91 1.13
C GLN A 50 -4.42 -20.06 2.13
N THR A 51 -3.22 -20.47 2.53
CA THR A 51 -2.37 -19.67 3.42
C THR A 51 -1.88 -18.39 2.73
N LEU A 52 -1.44 -18.47 1.48
CA LEU A 52 -1.00 -17.28 0.73
C LEU A 52 -2.15 -16.30 0.51
N MET A 53 -3.37 -16.79 0.26
CA MET A 53 -4.54 -15.93 0.12
C MET A 53 -4.90 -15.22 1.42
N SER A 54 -4.80 -15.90 2.57
CA SER A 54 -5.09 -15.27 3.87
C SER A 54 -4.02 -14.23 4.24
N GLU A 55 -2.75 -14.51 3.95
CA GLU A 55 -1.64 -13.56 4.09
C GLU A 55 -1.80 -12.35 3.17
N LEU A 56 -2.21 -12.56 1.92
CA LEU A 56 -2.45 -11.47 0.97
C LEU A 56 -3.61 -10.58 1.45
N GLN A 57 -4.67 -11.18 1.99
CA GLN A 57 -5.80 -10.44 2.55
C GLN A 57 -5.38 -9.62 3.78
N SER A 58 -4.63 -10.20 4.72
CA SER A 58 -4.17 -9.48 5.91
C SER A 58 -3.22 -8.33 5.54
N ALA A 59 -2.27 -8.57 4.63
CA ALA A 59 -1.38 -7.54 4.10
C ALA A 59 -2.15 -6.44 3.34
N GLY A 60 -3.22 -6.81 2.62
CA GLY A 60 -4.11 -5.86 1.95
C GLY A 60 -4.79 -4.91 2.92
N ILE A 61 -5.31 -5.44 4.04
CA ILE A 61 -5.95 -4.66 5.11
C ILE A 61 -4.93 -3.73 5.79
N GLU A 62 -3.75 -4.24 6.13
CA GLU A 62 -2.69 -3.45 6.75
C GLU A 62 -2.27 -2.28 5.86
N ARG A 63 -2.08 -2.54 4.56
CA ARG A 63 -1.70 -1.50 3.59
C ARG A 63 -2.76 -0.41 3.50
N GLU A 64 -4.03 -0.77 3.52
CA GLU A 64 -5.12 0.21 3.47
C GLU A 64 -5.18 1.04 4.75
N ASN A 65 -5.00 0.42 5.92
CA ASN A 65 -4.92 1.13 7.19
C ASN A 65 -3.75 2.12 7.21
N LEU A 66 -2.57 1.71 6.73
CA LEU A 66 -1.39 2.59 6.63
C LEU A 66 -1.62 3.76 5.67
N ARG A 67 -2.31 3.53 4.55
CA ARG A 67 -2.70 4.61 3.62
C ARG A 67 -3.65 5.59 4.28
N ALA A 68 -4.69 5.10 4.96
CA ALA A 68 -5.63 5.95 5.68
C ALA A 68 -4.93 6.81 6.75
N LEU A 69 -4.00 6.23 7.51
CA LEU A 69 -3.20 6.96 8.50
C LEU A 69 -2.30 8.02 7.84
N ALA A 70 -1.66 7.70 6.71
CA ALA A 70 -0.80 8.63 6.00
C ALA A 70 -1.59 9.82 5.41
N GLU A 71 -2.75 9.56 4.80
CA GLU A 71 -3.63 10.62 4.26
C GLU A 71 -4.20 11.50 5.38
N ASN A 72 -4.63 10.90 6.49
CA ASN A 72 -5.09 11.66 7.66
C ASN A 72 -3.97 12.53 8.23
N GLY A 73 -2.77 11.98 8.39
CA GLY A 73 -1.60 12.72 8.86
C GLY A 73 -1.23 13.89 7.93
N LYS A 74 -1.30 13.67 6.61
CA LYS A 74 -1.08 14.71 5.61
C LYS A 74 -2.14 15.81 5.70
N HIS A 75 -3.42 15.47 5.78
CA HIS A 75 -4.50 16.45 5.90
C HIS A 75 -4.37 17.30 7.17
N LEU A 76 -4.06 16.68 8.32
CA LEU A 76 -3.78 17.40 9.56
C LEU A 76 -2.56 18.33 9.42
N SER A 77 -1.52 17.90 8.71
CA SER A 77 -0.34 18.73 8.45
C SER A 77 -0.65 19.92 7.55
N ASP A 78 -1.48 19.73 6.52
CA ASP A 78 -1.90 20.78 5.59
C ASP A 78 -2.81 21.80 6.28
N GLN A 79 -3.75 21.34 7.11
CA GLN A 79 -4.59 22.21 7.92
C GLN A 79 -3.76 23.01 8.94
N SER A 80 -2.81 22.36 9.62
CA SER A 80 -1.91 23.03 10.56
C SER A 80 -1.05 24.08 9.85
N LYS A 81 -0.52 23.74 8.67
CA LYS A 81 0.27 24.66 7.84
C LYS A 81 -0.57 25.86 7.39
N ALA A 82 -1.81 25.65 6.95
CA ALA A 82 -2.73 26.72 6.59
C ALA A 82 -3.03 27.64 7.79
N SER A 83 -3.25 27.06 8.97
CA SER A 83 -3.43 27.81 10.22
C SER A 83 -2.21 28.68 10.54
N PHE A 84 -1.00 28.12 10.47
CA PHE A 84 0.23 28.89 10.69
C PHE A 84 0.42 30.01 9.66
N LEU A 85 0.09 29.77 8.39
CA LEU A 85 0.15 30.82 7.36
C LEU A 85 -0.86 31.94 7.63
N ASN A 86 -2.07 31.62 8.09
CA ASN A 86 -3.07 32.62 8.50
C ASN A 86 -2.56 33.46 9.68
N VAL A 87 -2.00 32.81 10.71
CA VAL A 87 -1.40 33.50 11.87
C VAL A 87 -0.27 34.43 11.43
N ILE A 88 0.65 33.95 10.59
CA ILE A 88 1.76 34.75 10.06
C ILE A 88 1.23 35.96 9.27
N GLY A 89 0.27 35.73 8.36
CA GLY A 89 -0.35 36.79 7.58
C GLY A 89 -1.02 37.84 8.47
N ALA A 90 -1.74 37.40 9.50
CA ALA A 90 -2.45 38.28 10.42
C ALA A 90 -1.47 39.13 11.22
N LEU A 91 -0.43 38.52 11.78
CA LEU A 91 0.62 39.24 12.50
C LEU A 91 1.31 40.29 11.64
N VAL A 92 1.70 39.94 10.41
CA VAL A 92 2.34 40.89 9.48
C VAL A 92 1.40 42.03 9.13
N ASN A 93 0.12 41.75 8.84
CA ASN A 93 -0.86 42.78 8.54
C ASN A 93 -1.11 43.69 9.75
N THR A 94 -1.23 43.13 10.96
CA THR A 94 -1.42 43.90 12.19
C THR A 94 -0.22 44.79 12.49
N MET A 95 1.01 44.29 12.33
CA MET A 95 2.22 45.10 12.53
C MET A 95 2.28 46.30 11.58
N LEU A 96 1.87 46.12 10.33
CA LEU A 96 1.89 47.18 9.31
C LEU A 96 0.63 48.07 9.34
N SER A 97 -0.37 47.71 10.14
CA SER A 97 -1.61 48.47 10.28
C SER A 97 -1.48 49.61 11.29
N SER A 98 -2.49 50.48 11.30
CA SER A 98 -2.62 51.57 12.26
C SER A 98 -3.95 51.47 12.99
N SER A 99 -3.97 51.95 14.23
CA SER A 99 -5.20 52.13 15.01
C SER A 99 -6.14 53.12 14.32
N GLU A 100 -7.43 53.07 14.65
CA GLU A 100 -8.46 54.03 14.20
C GLU A 100 -8.08 55.49 14.48
N ALA A 101 -7.29 55.72 15.55
CA ALA A 101 -6.73 57.04 15.88
C ALA A 101 -5.46 57.41 15.07
N GLY A 102 -5.10 56.64 14.04
CA GLY A 102 -3.95 56.88 13.16
C GLY A 102 -2.59 56.44 13.72
N ARG A 103 -2.54 55.85 14.92
CA ARG A 103 -1.29 55.38 15.52
C ARG A 103 -0.83 54.06 14.92
N ARG A 104 0.35 54.02 14.30
CA ARG A 104 0.96 52.77 13.79
C ARG A 104 1.14 51.75 14.91
N HIS A 105 0.84 50.48 14.62
CA HIS A 105 1.02 49.40 15.57
C HIS A 105 2.48 48.96 15.74
N SER A 106 3.34 49.25 14.76
CA SER A 106 4.76 48.92 14.79
C SER A 106 5.63 50.07 14.29
N ILE A 107 6.93 49.96 14.57
CA ILE A 107 7.99 50.80 14.04
C ILE A 107 8.34 50.47 12.58
N PHE A 108 7.86 49.33 12.06
CA PHE A 108 8.16 48.88 10.71
C PHE A 108 7.19 49.47 9.69
N ASP A 109 7.74 50.06 8.63
CA ASP A 109 6.96 50.75 7.60
C ASP A 109 6.49 49.83 6.48
N ASN A 110 7.21 48.73 6.26
CA ASN A 110 6.90 47.78 5.21
C ASN A 110 7.42 46.38 5.56
N GLN A 111 7.02 45.40 4.77
CA GLN A 111 7.41 44.01 4.96
C GLN A 111 8.92 43.78 4.84
N ALA A 112 9.62 44.51 3.96
CA ALA A 112 11.07 44.35 3.80
C ALA A 112 11.83 44.77 5.07
N ALA A 113 11.38 45.84 5.75
CA ALA A 113 11.95 46.27 7.03
C ALA A 113 11.78 45.19 8.13
N ILE A 114 10.65 44.48 8.14
CA ILE A 114 10.44 43.33 9.04
C ILE A 114 11.43 42.20 8.72
N VAL A 115 11.58 41.86 7.43
CA VAL A 115 12.50 40.80 6.97
C VAL A 115 13.95 41.14 7.33
N ASP A 116 14.39 42.36 7.04
CA ASP A 116 15.75 42.81 7.34
C ASP A 116 16.00 42.82 8.86
N SER A 117 15.02 43.24 9.67
CA SER A 117 15.11 43.15 11.13
C SER A 117 15.22 41.72 11.64
N ILE A 118 14.39 40.78 11.14
CA ILE A 118 14.44 39.37 11.57
C ILE A 118 15.77 38.74 11.16
N THR A 119 16.22 38.95 9.93
CA THR A 119 17.48 38.37 9.44
C THR A 119 18.70 38.91 10.17
N ALA A 120 18.68 40.18 10.59
CA ALA A 120 19.74 40.77 11.41
C ALA A 120 19.80 40.15 12.82
N HIS A 121 18.66 39.90 13.47
CA HIS A 121 18.61 39.43 14.85
C HIS A 121 18.70 37.90 14.99
N TYR A 122 18.19 37.16 14.01
CA TYR A 122 18.10 35.69 14.03
C TYR A 122 18.98 35.04 12.96
N SER A 123 20.15 35.64 12.72
CA SER A 123 21.13 35.10 11.77
C SER A 123 21.53 33.66 12.17
N GLY A 124 21.52 32.75 11.20
CA GLY A 124 21.86 31.34 11.41
C GLY A 124 20.70 30.42 11.82
N VAL A 125 19.50 30.94 12.10
CA VAL A 125 18.33 30.09 12.38
C VAL A 125 17.78 29.48 11.08
N PRO A 126 17.71 28.14 10.96
CA PRO A 126 17.18 27.49 9.77
C PRO A 126 15.76 27.95 9.44
N GLY A 127 15.51 28.29 8.18
CA GLY A 127 14.20 28.73 7.71
C GLY A 127 13.84 30.19 7.99
N LEU A 128 14.75 31.00 8.55
CA LEU A 128 14.62 32.46 8.68
C LEU A 128 15.54 33.23 7.71
N SER A 129 15.96 32.59 6.60
CA SER A 129 16.64 33.32 5.52
C SER A 129 15.70 34.37 4.91
N LYS A 130 16.27 35.43 4.32
CA LYS A 130 15.51 36.47 3.60
C LYS A 130 14.49 35.86 2.64
N ARG A 131 14.96 34.96 1.77
CA ARG A 131 14.13 34.20 0.84
C ARG A 131 12.98 33.45 1.52
N SER A 132 13.29 32.72 2.60
CA SER A 132 12.28 31.92 3.33
C SER A 132 11.20 32.79 3.98
N LEU A 133 11.59 33.95 4.51
CA LEU A 133 10.66 34.89 5.11
C LEU A 133 9.75 35.53 4.06
N ASP A 134 10.33 35.97 2.94
CA ASP A 134 9.57 36.52 1.82
C ASP A 134 8.53 35.51 1.30
N GLU A 135 8.93 34.25 1.11
CA GLU A 135 8.04 33.16 0.71
C GLU A 135 6.90 32.94 1.74
N LYS A 136 7.20 32.87 3.04
CA LYS A 136 6.21 32.67 4.11
C LYS A 136 5.25 33.84 4.26
N PHE A 137 5.75 35.07 4.19
CA PHE A 137 4.92 36.27 4.29
C PHE A 137 4.00 36.45 3.09
N ALA A 138 4.51 36.20 1.87
CA ALA A 138 3.69 36.17 0.67
C ALA A 138 2.61 35.08 0.74
N ALA A 139 2.97 33.87 1.19
CA ALA A 139 2.04 32.78 1.38
C ALA A 139 0.97 33.10 2.44
N GLY A 140 1.35 33.69 3.58
CA GLY A 140 0.42 34.11 4.63
C GLY A 140 -0.58 35.15 4.14
N ARG A 141 -0.13 36.16 3.39
CA ARG A 141 -1.02 37.16 2.79
C ARG A 141 -2.01 36.53 1.81
N ARG A 142 -1.55 35.61 0.95
CA ARG A 142 -2.43 34.88 0.02
C ARG A 142 -3.45 34.01 0.75
N SER A 143 -3.05 33.39 1.86
CA SER A 143 -3.92 32.56 2.69
C SER A 143 -5.09 33.36 3.26
N LEU A 144 -4.82 34.56 3.79
CA LEU A 144 -5.85 35.46 4.30
C LEU A 144 -6.74 36.07 3.21
N SER A 145 -6.25 36.26 1.99
CA SER A 145 -7.08 36.74 0.88
C SER A 145 -8.00 35.67 0.29
N ARG A 146 -7.75 34.39 0.61
CA ARG A 146 -8.51 33.25 0.08
C ARG A 146 -9.67 32.86 1.01
N THR A 147 -9.59 33.20 2.30
CA THR A 147 -10.70 33.14 3.25
C THR A 147 -11.68 34.27 3.02
#